data_AF-A0A976DGG5-F1
#
_entry.id   AF-A0A976DGG5-F1
#
_cell.length_a   1.000
_cell.length_b   1.000
_cell.length_c   1.000
_cell.angle_alpha   90.00
_cell.angle_beta   90.00
_cell.angle_gamma   90.00
#
_symmetry.space_group_name_H-M   'P 1'
#
loop_
_entity.id
_entity.type
_entity.pdbx_description
1 polymer ?
#
loop_
_entity_poly.entity_id
_entity_poly.type
_entity_poly.pdbx_seq_one_letter_code
_entity_poly.pdbx_strand_id
1 'polypeptide(L)'
;MHSAQIQFKENLNRVRALGGLATAVQTLTTSAIDVSDLWRAQIVLSVSALDHFIHEITRLGMIGSAKGSRPKTDAYLRFNLPISATESAIGGVAHEIWVGESVRERHSWQSFQDPDKLAEAIRLISSVKLWEEVGTRLGIQARDVKTRLQLIVDRRNKIAHEADLDPTNPGFRWPIDSLMVKETVDFVSDVGDAVFACVA
;
A
#
# COMPACT_ATOMS: atom_id res chain seq x y z
N MET A 1 7.27 -13.58 -2.59
CA MET A 1 7.24 -12.10 -2.56
C MET A 1 7.07 -11.50 -3.95
N HIS A 2 7.75 -12.03 -4.99
CA HIS A 2 7.52 -11.59 -6.38
C HIS A 2 6.04 -11.62 -6.80
N SER A 3 5.26 -12.62 -6.36
CA SER A 3 3.81 -12.67 -6.57
C SER A 3 3.08 -11.42 -6.06
N ALA A 4 3.47 -10.88 -4.91
CA ALA A 4 2.88 -9.66 -4.35
C ALA A 4 3.22 -8.42 -5.20
N GLN A 5 4.45 -8.32 -5.72
CA GLN A 5 4.85 -7.23 -6.61
C GLN A 5 4.10 -7.30 -7.93
N ILE A 6 3.94 -8.48 -8.52
CA ILE A 6 3.15 -8.68 -9.74
C ILE A 6 1.72 -8.22 -9.50
N GLN A 7 1.08 -8.68 -8.42
CA GLN A 7 -0.29 -8.28 -8.09
C GLN A 7 -0.43 -6.77 -7.85
N PHE A 8 0.56 -6.15 -7.21
CA PHE A 8 0.61 -4.70 -7.02
C PHE A 8 0.65 -3.96 -8.36
N LYS A 9 1.48 -4.41 -9.30
CA LYS A 9 1.56 -3.83 -10.65
C LYS A 9 0.29 -4.03 -11.45
N GLU A 10 -0.34 -5.19 -11.35
CA GLU A 10 -1.65 -5.43 -11.97
C GLU A 10 -2.71 -4.49 -11.42
N ASN A 11 -2.77 -4.30 -10.10
CA ASN A 11 -3.70 -3.36 -9.47
C ASN A 11 -3.47 -1.93 -9.97
N LEU A 12 -2.22 -1.47 -10.03
CA LEU A 12 -1.90 -0.14 -10.56
C LEU A 12 -2.19 -0.01 -12.06
N ASN A 13 -2.03 -1.07 -12.85
CA ASN A 13 -2.42 -1.05 -14.26
C ASN A 13 -3.94 -0.89 -14.42
N ARG A 14 -4.74 -1.52 -13.55
CA ARG A 14 -6.19 -1.30 -13.50
C ARG A 14 -6.54 0.14 -13.12
N VAL A 15 -5.81 0.74 -12.19
CA VAL A 15 -5.95 2.17 -11.83
C VAL A 15 -5.65 3.06 -13.05
N ARG A 16 -4.54 2.82 -13.75
CA ARG A 16 -4.19 3.58 -14.97
C ARG A 16 -5.22 3.41 -16.08
N ALA A 17 -5.79 2.21 -16.24
CA ALA A 17 -6.85 1.95 -17.21
C ALA A 17 -8.13 2.77 -16.90
N LEU A 18 -8.47 2.92 -15.61
CA LEU A 18 -9.57 3.80 -15.18
C LEU A 18 -9.30 5.26 -15.55
N GLY A 19 -8.05 5.71 -15.46
CA GLY A 19 -7.64 7.04 -15.93
C GLY A 19 -7.72 7.20 -17.43
N GLY A 20 -7.29 6.19 -18.20
CA GLY A 20 -7.48 6.15 -19.64
C GLY A 20 -8.95 6.27 -20.04
N LEU A 21 -9.83 5.57 -19.34
CA LEU A 21 -11.28 5.67 -19.55
C LEU A 21 -11.81 7.08 -19.26
N ALA A 22 -11.40 7.70 -18.16
CA ALA A 22 -11.81 9.05 -17.81
C ALA A 22 -11.36 10.09 -18.86
N THR A 23 -10.12 9.99 -19.36
CA THR A 23 -9.63 10.83 -20.47
C THR A 23 -10.44 10.60 -21.75
N ALA A 24 -10.74 9.35 -22.09
CA ALA A 24 -11.52 9.03 -23.28
C ALA A 24 -12.95 9.60 -23.18
N VAL A 25 -13.62 9.43 -22.05
CA VAL A 25 -14.95 10.01 -21.79
C VAL A 25 -14.90 11.52 -21.92
N GLN A 26 -13.93 12.18 -21.30
CA GLN A 26 -13.79 13.64 -21.37
C GLN A 26 -13.53 14.15 -22.80
N THR A 27 -12.83 13.38 -23.62
CA THR A 27 -12.56 13.72 -25.03
C THR A 27 -13.79 13.52 -25.93
N LEU A 28 -14.60 12.50 -25.64
CA LEU A 28 -15.76 12.11 -26.45
C LEU A 28 -17.07 12.80 -26.03
N THR A 29 -17.08 13.49 -24.89
CA THR A 29 -18.27 14.12 -24.33
C THR A 29 -18.07 15.61 -24.10
N THR A 30 -19.14 16.33 -23.75
CA THR A 30 -19.06 17.74 -23.40
C THR A 30 -18.63 17.91 -21.94
N SER A 31 -18.25 19.13 -21.56
CA SER A 31 -17.90 19.48 -20.17
C SER A 31 -19.07 19.34 -19.18
N ALA A 32 -20.29 19.02 -19.64
CA ALA A 32 -21.42 18.69 -18.79
C ALA A 32 -21.26 17.32 -18.11
N ILE A 33 -20.45 16.41 -18.67
CA ILE A 33 -20.11 15.14 -18.05
C ILE A 33 -18.90 15.33 -17.15
N ASP A 34 -19.13 15.24 -15.84
CA ASP A 34 -18.06 15.33 -14.85
C ASP A 34 -17.39 13.96 -14.64
N VAL A 35 -16.10 13.87 -15.00
CA VAL A 35 -15.28 12.67 -14.81
C VAL A 35 -14.46 12.71 -13.50
N SER A 36 -14.62 13.75 -12.67
CA SER A 36 -13.80 13.96 -11.48
C SER A 36 -13.88 12.83 -10.47
N ASP A 37 -14.99 12.11 -10.40
CA ASP A 37 -15.10 10.93 -9.53
C ASP A 37 -14.29 9.72 -10.05
N LEU A 38 -14.01 9.63 -11.35
CA LEU A 38 -13.07 8.63 -11.88
C LEU A 38 -11.63 8.96 -11.47
N TRP A 39 -11.29 10.25 -11.40
CA TRP A 39 -10.01 10.73 -10.86
C TRP A 39 -9.90 10.43 -9.36
N ARG A 40 -10.95 10.70 -8.58
CA ARG A 40 -11.00 10.39 -7.14
C ARG A 40 -10.87 8.89 -6.88
N ALA A 41 -11.56 8.07 -7.65
CA ALA A 41 -11.48 6.61 -7.56
C ALA A 41 -10.06 6.10 -7.79
N GLN A 42 -9.28 6.70 -8.70
CA GLN A 42 -7.88 6.30 -8.92
C GLN A 42 -6.98 6.56 -7.71
N ILE A 43 -7.18 7.67 -7.00
CA ILE A 43 -6.45 7.94 -5.76
C ILE A 43 -6.79 6.88 -4.71
N VAL A 44 -8.07 6.56 -4.51
CA VAL A 44 -8.48 5.53 -3.55
C VAL A 44 -7.90 4.15 -3.92
N LEU A 45 -8.00 3.75 -5.18
CA LEU A 45 -7.56 2.45 -5.65
C LEU A 45 -6.03 2.30 -5.66
N SER A 46 -5.27 3.36 -5.95
CA SER A 46 -3.80 3.33 -5.89
C SER A 46 -3.29 3.12 -4.47
N VAL A 47 -3.86 3.84 -3.49
CA VAL A 47 -3.51 3.65 -2.08
C VAL A 47 -3.97 2.28 -1.57
N SER A 48 -5.14 1.80 -2.01
CA SER A 48 -5.59 0.42 -1.72
C SER A 48 -4.64 -0.63 -2.28
N ALA A 49 -4.08 -0.41 -3.48
CA ALA A 49 -3.09 -1.31 -4.08
C ALA A 49 -1.81 -1.36 -3.23
N LEU A 50 -1.33 -0.22 -2.74
CA LEU A 50 -0.18 -0.15 -1.85
C LEU A 50 -0.44 -0.86 -0.52
N ASP A 51 -1.57 -0.58 0.12
CA ASP A 51 -1.96 -1.21 1.38
C ASP A 51 -1.98 -2.75 1.27
N HIS A 52 -2.67 -3.26 0.26
CA HIS A 52 -2.72 -4.69 -0.04
C HIS A 52 -1.31 -5.27 -0.31
N PHE A 53 -0.48 -4.56 -1.07
CA PHE A 53 0.88 -4.97 -1.35
C PHE A 53 1.69 -5.15 -0.06
N ILE A 54 1.63 -4.19 0.86
CA ILE A 54 2.36 -4.25 2.14
C ILE A 54 1.87 -5.40 3.02
N HIS A 55 0.54 -5.63 3.10
CA HIS A 55 -0.02 -6.81 3.77
C HIS A 55 0.59 -8.10 3.23
N GLU A 56 0.61 -8.25 1.90
CA GLU A 56 1.02 -9.49 1.27
C GLU A 56 2.53 -9.74 1.33
N ILE A 57 3.37 -8.71 1.12
CA ILE A 57 4.83 -8.89 1.28
C ILE A 57 5.21 -9.20 2.73
N THR A 58 4.52 -8.60 3.70
CA THR A 58 4.77 -8.85 5.11
C THR A 58 4.38 -10.28 5.47
N ARG A 59 3.20 -10.74 5.03
CA ARG A 59 2.74 -12.12 5.20
C ARG A 59 3.73 -13.12 4.60
N LEU A 60 4.15 -12.90 3.35
CA LEU A 60 5.09 -13.79 2.66
C LEU A 60 6.49 -13.77 3.30
N GLY A 61 6.97 -12.61 3.76
CA GLY A 61 8.25 -12.49 4.45
C GLY A 61 8.25 -13.16 5.83
N MET A 62 7.14 -13.07 6.57
CA MET A 62 6.95 -13.79 7.84
C MET A 62 6.97 -15.31 7.63
N ILE A 63 6.26 -15.81 6.61
CA ILE A 63 6.29 -17.23 6.24
C ILE A 63 7.72 -17.67 5.88
N GLY A 64 8.45 -16.86 5.10
CA GLY A 64 9.85 -17.15 4.75
C GLY A 64 10.76 -17.22 5.99
N SER A 65 10.57 -16.32 6.95
CA SER A 65 11.33 -16.31 8.20
C SER A 65 11.01 -17.52 9.07
N ALA A 66 9.75 -17.98 9.07
CA ALA A 66 9.33 -19.20 9.77
C ALA A 66 9.91 -20.47 9.13
N LYS A 67 10.00 -20.51 7.80
CA LYS A 67 10.64 -21.60 7.04
C LYS A 67 12.17 -21.61 7.13
N GLY A 68 12.77 -20.56 7.67
CA GLY A 68 14.23 -20.39 7.73
C GLY A 68 14.87 -19.96 6.40
N SER A 69 14.08 -19.60 5.38
CA SER A 69 14.60 -19.04 4.13
C SER A 69 14.93 -17.55 4.22
N ARG A 70 14.58 -16.90 5.34
CA ARG A 70 14.91 -15.50 5.65
C ARG A 70 15.41 -15.38 7.09
N PRO A 71 16.30 -14.42 7.38
CA PRO A 71 16.70 -14.13 8.75
C PRO A 71 15.50 -13.62 9.55
N LYS A 72 15.38 -14.07 10.79
CA LYS A 72 14.37 -13.60 11.74
C LYS A 72 14.81 -12.24 12.30
N THR A 73 13.90 -11.27 12.34
CA THR A 73 14.14 -9.97 12.98
C THR A 73 13.68 -9.98 14.44
N ASP A 74 14.12 -9.01 15.23
CA ASP A 74 13.60 -8.86 16.60
C ASP A 74 12.09 -8.62 16.64
N ALA A 75 11.53 -7.95 15.63
CA ALA A 75 10.10 -7.73 15.52
C ALA A 75 9.35 -9.04 15.19
N TYR A 76 9.92 -9.88 14.31
CA TYR A 76 9.42 -11.24 14.07
C TYR A 76 9.36 -12.05 15.37
N LEU A 77 10.43 -12.04 16.16
CA LEU A 77 10.54 -12.85 17.38
C LEU A 77 9.55 -12.40 18.48
N ARG A 78 9.13 -11.13 18.45
CA ARG A 78 8.13 -10.57 19.37
C ARG A 78 6.71 -10.61 18.81
N PHE A 79 6.49 -11.19 17.62
CA PHE A 79 5.18 -11.25 17.02
C PHE A 79 4.28 -12.24 17.77
N ASN A 80 3.20 -11.74 18.35
CA ASN A 80 2.29 -12.54 19.15
C ASN A 80 1.37 -13.39 18.27
N LEU A 81 1.44 -14.70 18.47
CA LEU A 81 0.58 -15.69 17.81
C LEU A 81 -0.43 -16.29 18.80
N PRO A 82 -1.63 -16.68 18.34
CA PRO A 82 -2.56 -17.43 19.17
C PRO A 82 -1.99 -18.82 19.50
N ILE A 83 -2.38 -19.38 20.65
CA ILE A 83 -1.93 -20.72 21.08
C ILE A 83 -2.30 -21.78 20.03
N SER A 84 -3.46 -21.67 19.39
CA SER A 84 -3.90 -22.55 18.30
C SER A 84 -2.94 -22.60 17.10
N ALA A 85 -2.27 -21.49 16.79
CA ALA A 85 -1.24 -21.48 15.75
C ALA A 85 0.01 -22.24 16.18
N THR A 86 0.34 -22.22 17.48
CA THR A 86 1.46 -23.00 18.04
C THR A 86 1.14 -24.50 18.03
N GLU A 87 -0.07 -24.89 18.39
CA GLU A 87 -0.53 -26.29 18.27
C GLU A 87 -0.47 -26.78 16.82
N SER A 88 -0.91 -25.93 15.87
CA SER A 88 -0.81 -26.23 14.43
C SER A 88 0.65 -26.41 13.98
N ALA A 89 1.56 -25.58 14.47
CA ALA A 89 2.98 -25.69 14.17
C ALA A 89 3.59 -27.01 14.71
N ILE A 90 3.25 -27.39 15.95
CA ILE A 90 3.69 -28.67 16.55
C ILE A 90 3.11 -29.86 15.79
N GLY A 91 1.87 -29.74 15.31
CA GLY A 91 1.21 -30.74 14.47
C GLY A 91 1.78 -30.86 13.04
N GLY A 92 2.80 -30.09 12.68
CA GLY A 92 3.44 -30.15 11.36
C GLY A 92 2.62 -29.52 10.23
N VAL A 93 1.65 -28.66 10.56
CA VAL A 93 0.84 -27.94 9.57
C VAL A 93 1.74 -26.99 8.77
N ALA A 94 1.43 -26.80 7.48
CA ALA A 94 2.17 -25.91 6.60
C ALA A 94 2.25 -24.46 7.15
N HIS A 95 3.40 -23.81 7.00
CA HIS A 95 3.65 -22.44 7.48
C HIS A 95 2.68 -21.41 6.87
N GLU A 96 2.25 -21.63 5.63
CA GLU A 96 1.24 -20.82 4.95
C GLU A 96 -0.06 -20.72 5.74
N ILE A 97 -0.41 -21.78 6.47
CA ILE A 97 -1.64 -21.84 7.24
C ILE A 97 -1.40 -21.19 8.61
N TRP A 98 -0.52 -21.75 9.44
CA TRP A 98 -0.44 -21.29 10.83
C TRP A 98 0.24 -19.92 10.99
N VAL A 99 1.25 -19.59 10.18
CA VAL A 99 1.85 -18.22 10.17
C VAL A 99 1.01 -17.31 9.30
N GLY A 100 0.73 -17.74 8.07
CA GLY A 100 0.09 -16.89 7.07
C GLY A 100 -1.29 -16.41 7.49
N GLU A 101 -2.13 -17.29 8.04
CA GLU A 101 -3.47 -16.90 8.50
C GLU A 101 -3.41 -16.11 9.81
N SER A 102 -2.49 -16.43 10.73
CA SER A 102 -2.31 -15.62 11.95
C SER A 102 -1.88 -14.19 11.64
N VAL A 103 -0.99 -14.00 10.66
CA VAL A 103 -0.58 -12.66 10.20
C VAL A 103 -1.75 -11.95 9.54
N ARG A 104 -2.49 -12.63 8.66
CA ARG A 104 -3.67 -12.08 7.98
C ARG A 104 -4.74 -11.64 8.98
N GLU A 105 -5.05 -12.47 9.96
CA GLU A 105 -6.03 -12.18 11.02
C GLU A 105 -5.58 -10.96 11.84
N ARG A 106 -4.34 -10.98 12.35
CA ARG A 106 -3.82 -9.89 13.19
C ARG A 106 -3.73 -8.55 12.46
N HIS A 107 -3.45 -8.58 11.17
CA HIS A 107 -3.37 -7.37 10.35
C HIS A 107 -4.73 -6.94 9.76
N SER A 108 -5.79 -7.75 9.86
CA SER A 108 -7.07 -7.51 9.17
C SER A 108 -7.75 -6.18 9.48
N TRP A 109 -7.53 -5.63 10.69
CA TRP A 109 -8.05 -4.33 11.13
C TRP A 109 -7.01 -3.19 11.01
N GLN A 110 -5.84 -3.49 10.45
CA GLN A 110 -4.75 -2.53 10.27
C GLN A 110 -4.66 -2.10 8.80
N SER A 111 -4.35 -0.82 8.59
CA SER A 111 -3.93 -0.30 7.30
C SER A 111 -2.45 0.09 7.36
N PHE A 112 -1.74 -0.25 6.30
CA PHE A 112 -0.31 -0.01 6.07
C PHE A 112 -0.08 0.98 4.93
N GLN A 113 -1.04 1.88 4.71
CA GLN A 113 -0.91 3.04 3.83
C GLN A 113 -0.11 4.19 4.46
N ASP A 114 -0.18 4.34 5.79
CA ASP A 114 0.57 5.35 6.55
C ASP A 114 2.08 5.00 6.59
N PRO A 115 2.99 5.98 6.40
CA PRO A 115 4.42 5.69 6.32
C PRO A 115 5.01 5.00 7.56
N ASP A 116 4.55 5.34 8.76
CA ASP A 116 5.10 4.77 9.99
C ASP A 116 4.55 3.36 10.23
N LYS A 117 3.25 3.14 9.99
CA LYS A 117 2.64 1.79 10.03
C LYS A 117 3.22 0.87 8.96
N LEU A 118 3.49 1.38 7.76
CA LEU A 118 4.15 0.64 6.69
C LEU A 118 5.53 0.18 7.16
N ALA A 119 6.34 1.07 7.74
CA ALA A 119 7.66 0.72 8.26
C ALA A 119 7.59 -0.27 9.44
N GLU A 120 6.56 -0.21 10.29
CA GLU A 120 6.31 -1.23 11.32
C GLU A 120 6.06 -2.62 10.72
N ALA A 121 5.23 -2.71 9.67
CA ALA A 121 4.97 -3.98 8.98
C ALA A 121 6.26 -4.53 8.36
N ILE A 122 7.05 -3.70 7.69
CA ILE A 122 8.32 -4.11 7.08
C ILE A 122 9.35 -4.58 8.11
N ARG A 123 9.37 -3.98 9.31
CA ARG A 123 10.28 -4.39 10.39
C ARG A 123 10.12 -5.86 10.80
N LEU A 124 8.94 -6.44 10.60
CA LEU A 124 8.69 -7.86 10.82
C LEU A 124 9.52 -8.77 9.89
N ILE A 125 9.94 -8.27 8.73
CA ILE A 125 10.57 -9.08 7.68
C ILE A 125 11.96 -8.59 7.23
N SER A 126 12.38 -7.41 7.69
CA SER A 126 13.69 -6.81 7.40
C SER A 126 14.10 -5.83 8.50
N SER A 127 15.39 -5.75 8.82
CA SER A 127 15.96 -4.77 9.75
C SER A 127 16.39 -3.45 9.08
N VAL A 128 16.12 -3.32 7.78
CA VAL A 128 16.50 -2.15 6.98
C VAL A 128 15.90 -0.86 7.53
N LYS A 129 16.67 0.23 7.46
CA LYS A 129 16.14 1.58 7.68
C LYS A 129 15.32 2.02 6.48
N LEU A 130 14.09 1.53 6.41
CA LEU A 130 13.26 1.54 5.20
C LEU A 130 13.25 2.89 4.46
N TRP A 131 12.93 3.98 5.14
CA TRP A 131 12.76 5.28 4.48
C TRP A 131 14.09 5.90 4.01
N GLU A 132 15.22 5.58 4.66
CA GLU A 132 16.55 5.99 4.18
C GLU A 132 16.89 5.28 2.86
N GLU A 133 16.64 3.98 2.77
CA GLU A 133 16.87 3.20 1.54
C GLU A 133 15.89 3.57 0.41
N VAL A 134 14.60 3.71 0.73
CA VAL A 134 13.60 4.16 -0.24
C VAL A 134 13.95 5.55 -0.77
N GLY A 135 14.32 6.49 0.11
CA GLY A 135 14.74 7.83 -0.29
C GLY A 135 15.96 7.79 -1.23
N THR A 136 16.99 7.00 -0.86
CA THR A 136 18.17 6.79 -1.69
C THR A 136 17.82 6.27 -3.09
N ARG A 137 16.91 5.29 -3.18
CA ARG A 137 16.46 4.72 -4.46
C ARG A 137 15.65 5.70 -5.30
N LEU A 138 14.86 6.56 -4.67
CA LEU A 138 14.04 7.57 -5.35
C LEU A 138 14.80 8.88 -5.62
N GLY A 139 16.04 9.02 -5.13
CA GLY A 139 16.83 10.24 -5.27
C GLY A 139 16.26 11.43 -4.49
N ILE A 140 15.47 11.19 -3.45
CA ILE A 140 14.84 12.22 -2.61
C ILE A 140 15.02 11.90 -1.12
N GLN A 141 14.94 12.91 -0.25
CA GLN A 141 15.17 12.67 1.18
C GLN A 141 14.06 11.79 1.78
N ALA A 142 14.44 10.92 2.71
CA ALA A 142 13.52 10.04 3.43
C ALA A 142 12.31 10.78 4.01
N ARG A 143 12.54 11.98 4.58
CA ARG A 143 11.48 12.84 5.11
C ARG A 143 10.47 13.26 4.03
N ASP A 144 10.96 13.59 2.83
CA ASP A 144 10.14 14.11 1.74
C ASP A 144 9.32 12.97 1.13
N VAL A 145 9.88 11.75 1.07
CA VAL A 145 9.11 10.53 0.72
C VAL A 145 7.95 10.35 1.69
N LYS A 146 8.23 10.36 3.00
CA LYS A 146 7.21 10.17 4.05
C LYS A 146 6.14 11.25 3.96
N THR A 147 6.52 12.53 3.88
CA THR A 147 5.58 13.64 3.79
C THR A 147 4.70 13.53 2.55
N ARG A 148 5.27 13.21 1.38
CA ARG A 148 4.49 13.06 0.15
C ARG A 148 3.52 11.89 0.24
N LEU A 149 3.95 10.74 0.77
CA LEU A 149 3.07 9.60 0.97
C LEU A 149 1.94 9.93 1.96
N GLN A 150 2.25 10.63 3.06
CA GLN A 150 1.24 11.07 4.03
C GLN A 150 0.17 11.96 3.37
N LEU A 151 0.57 12.94 2.56
CA LEU A 151 -0.37 13.81 1.86
C LEU A 151 -1.30 13.04 0.92
N ILE A 152 -0.80 11.98 0.27
CA ILE A 152 -1.59 11.09 -0.59
C ILE A 152 -2.61 10.30 0.25
N VAL A 153 -2.19 9.76 1.39
CA VAL A 153 -3.09 9.04 2.33
C VAL A 153 -4.17 9.99 2.86
N ASP A 154 -3.80 11.21 3.23
CA ASP A 154 -4.75 12.21 3.71
C ASP A 154 -5.74 12.61 2.62
N ARG A 155 -5.29 12.75 1.37
CA ARG A 155 -6.16 13.00 0.21
C ARG A 155 -7.14 11.85 0.00
N ARG A 156 -6.66 10.60 0.05
CA ARG A 156 -7.50 9.40 -0.04
C ARG A 156 -8.53 9.35 1.08
N ASN A 157 -8.16 9.72 2.31
CA ASN A 157 -9.08 9.73 3.44
C ASN A 157 -10.19 10.78 3.26
N LYS A 158 -9.85 11.98 2.78
CA LYS A 158 -10.85 13.00 2.43
C LYS A 158 -11.87 12.46 1.40
N ILE A 159 -11.38 11.78 0.36
CA ILE A 159 -12.25 11.19 -0.66
C ILE A 159 -13.13 10.07 -0.09
N ALA A 160 -12.52 9.12 0.63
CA ALA A 160 -13.20 7.88 1.05
C ALA A 160 -14.10 8.06 2.28
N HIS A 161 -13.78 9.01 3.17
CA HIS A 161 -14.45 9.15 4.46
C HIS A 161 -15.11 10.53 4.68
N GLU A 162 -14.71 11.56 3.94
CA GLU A 162 -15.21 12.94 4.11
C GLU A 162 -15.98 13.45 2.87
N ALA A 163 -16.38 12.54 1.96
CA ALA A 163 -17.07 12.84 0.69
C ALA A 163 -16.33 13.85 -0.22
N ASP A 164 -15.04 14.02 0.02
CA ASP A 164 -14.14 14.98 -0.59
C ASP A 164 -14.57 16.45 -0.46
N LEU A 165 -15.37 16.80 0.54
CA LEU A 165 -15.87 18.17 0.73
C LEU A 165 -14.77 19.13 1.20
N ASP A 166 -14.75 20.33 0.64
CA ASP A 166 -13.86 21.41 1.06
C ASP A 166 -14.49 22.18 2.24
N PRO A 167 -13.94 22.09 3.47
CA PRO A 167 -14.48 22.79 4.63
C PRO A 167 -14.35 24.31 4.52
N THR A 168 -13.45 24.80 3.67
CA THR A 168 -13.25 26.24 3.40
C THR A 168 -14.15 26.77 2.29
N ASN A 169 -14.79 25.87 1.51
CA ASN A 169 -15.71 26.20 0.45
C ASN A 169 -16.96 25.29 0.47
N PRO A 170 -17.92 25.56 1.37
CA PRO A 170 -19.09 24.70 1.57
C PRO A 170 -19.88 24.43 0.29
N GLY A 171 -20.21 23.15 0.06
CA GLY A 171 -20.94 22.70 -1.13
C GLY A 171 -20.04 22.31 -2.31
N PHE A 172 -18.74 22.59 -2.23
CA PHE A 172 -17.76 22.18 -3.24
C PHE A 172 -16.86 21.05 -2.71
N ARG A 173 -16.38 20.23 -3.65
CA ARG A 173 -15.34 19.25 -3.37
C ARG A 173 -13.97 19.84 -3.65
N TRP A 174 -12.95 19.27 -3.03
CA TRP A 174 -11.57 19.59 -3.36
C TRP A 174 -11.30 19.40 -4.88
N PRO A 175 -10.56 20.33 -5.51
CA PRO A 175 -10.18 20.22 -6.90
C PRO A 175 -9.39 18.94 -7.20
N ILE A 176 -9.55 18.43 -8.41
CA ILE A 176 -8.80 17.28 -8.90
C ILE A 176 -8.67 17.34 -10.42
N ASP A 177 -7.50 16.97 -10.92
CA ASP A 177 -7.23 16.88 -12.36
C ASP A 177 -6.42 15.62 -12.67
N SER A 178 -6.29 15.32 -13.96
CA SER A 178 -5.62 14.12 -14.45
C SER A 178 -4.12 14.11 -14.17
N LEU A 179 -3.45 15.27 -14.13
CA LEU A 179 -2.02 15.36 -13.87
C LEU A 179 -1.73 15.00 -12.40
N MET A 180 -2.47 15.60 -11.47
CA MET A 180 -2.36 15.32 -10.03
C MET A 180 -2.54 13.82 -9.74
N VAL A 181 -3.54 13.21 -10.37
CA VAL A 181 -3.83 11.78 -10.18
C VAL A 181 -2.72 10.93 -10.78
N LYS A 182 -2.26 11.25 -11.99
CA LYS A 182 -1.15 10.53 -12.63
C LYS A 182 0.12 10.58 -11.77
N GLU A 183 0.51 11.75 -11.29
CA GLU A 183 1.67 11.92 -10.42
C GLU A 183 1.53 11.17 -9.09
N THR A 184 0.31 11.09 -8.56
CA THR A 184 0.00 10.30 -7.35
C THR A 184 0.20 8.81 -7.62
N VAL A 185 -0.38 8.29 -8.70
CA VAL A 185 -0.29 6.86 -9.07
C VAL A 185 1.16 6.47 -9.37
N ASP A 186 1.89 7.32 -10.10
CA ASP A 186 3.30 7.08 -10.43
C ASP A 186 4.16 7.09 -9.16
N PHE A 187 3.97 8.05 -8.24
CA PHE A 187 4.70 8.06 -6.98
C PHE A 187 4.40 6.85 -6.09
N VAL A 188 3.13 6.44 -5.99
CA VAL A 188 2.76 5.22 -5.24
C VAL A 188 3.42 3.98 -5.86
N SER A 189 3.45 3.90 -7.20
CA SER A 189 4.17 2.84 -7.92
C SER A 189 5.64 2.80 -7.56
N ASP A 190 6.31 3.96 -7.58
CA ASP A 190 7.74 4.08 -7.31
C ASP A 190 8.08 3.72 -5.86
N VAL A 191 7.25 4.17 -4.90
CA VAL A 191 7.39 3.78 -3.49
C VAL A 191 7.25 2.26 -3.32
N GLY A 192 6.24 1.64 -3.93
CA GLY A 192 6.04 0.19 -3.82
C GLY A 192 7.20 -0.61 -4.42
N ASP A 193 7.75 -0.18 -5.56
CA ASP A 193 8.95 -0.81 -6.14
C ASP A 193 10.20 -0.61 -5.29
N ALA A 194 10.41 0.59 -4.76
CA ALA A 194 11.53 0.87 -3.89
C ALA A 194 11.44 0.02 -2.60
N VAL A 195 10.26 -0.08 -1.98
CA VAL A 195 10.02 -0.96 -0.82
C VAL A 195 10.33 -2.40 -1.18
N PHE A 196 9.81 -2.92 -2.31
CA PHE A 196 10.11 -4.27 -2.76
C PHE A 196 11.61 -4.51 -2.88
N ALA A 197 12.33 -3.63 -3.57
CA ALA A 197 13.76 -3.74 -3.78
C ALA A 197 14.61 -3.64 -2.49
N CYS A 198 14.05 -3.13 -1.40
CA CYS A 198 14.71 -3.09 -0.08
C CYS A 198 14.52 -4.38 0.73
N VAL A 199 13.53 -5.21 0.41
CA VAL A 199 13.12 -6.35 1.27
C VAL A 199 13.03 -7.69 0.55
N ALA A 200 12.99 -7.69 -0.78
CA ALA A 200 12.90 -8.88 -1.61
C ALA A 200 14.10 -9.82 -1.43
#